data_AF-A0A382H4D5-F1
#
_entry.id   AF-A0A382H4D5-F1
#
_cell.length_a   1.000
_cell.length_b   1.000
_cell.length_c   1.000
_cell.angle_alpha   90.00
_cell.angle_beta   90.00
_cell.angle_gamma   90.00
#
_symmetry.space_group_name_H-M   'P 1'
#
loop_
_entity.id
_entity.type
_entity.pdbx_description
1 polymer ?
#
loop_
_entity_poly.entity_id
_entity_poly.type
_entity_poly.pdbx_seq_one_letter_code
_entity_poly.pdbx_strand_id
1 'polypeptide(L)'
;MTRREFLKVSGASLFLAGLPLPGFTKDKPPGTISVIMLEGGMDGLTAVPPFGDPNLLKMRKNLTSNNFLKLNSFFGLHPSFQYFAGLMAQNNASVVHATNFPYV
;
A
#
# COMPACT_ATOMS: atom_id res chain seq x y z
N MET A 1 -51.49 15.18 7.41
CA MET A 1 -50.21 15.20 8.15
C MET A 1 -50.04 16.57 8.79
N THR A 2 -50.06 16.64 10.11
CA THR A 2 -49.91 17.90 10.86
C THR A 2 -48.42 18.23 11.07
N ARG A 3 -48.07 19.51 11.26
CA ARG A 3 -46.67 19.94 11.56
C ARG A 3 -46.05 19.16 12.72
N ARG A 4 -46.87 18.81 13.71
CA ARG A 4 -46.49 18.01 14.88
C ARG A 4 -46.15 16.56 14.52
N GLU A 5 -46.88 15.95 13.59
CA GLU A 5 -46.59 14.61 13.09
C GLU A 5 -45.30 14.60 12.26
N PHE A 6 -45.10 15.63 11.43
CA PHE A 6 -43.88 15.77 10.63
C PHE A 6 -42.62 15.84 11.51
N LEU A 7 -42.62 16.68 12.57
CA LEU A 7 -41.48 16.81 13.49
C LEU A 7 -41.21 15.53 14.29
N LYS A 8 -42.25 14.78 14.67
CA LYS A 8 -42.09 13.50 15.37
C LYS A 8 -41.45 12.43 14.48
N VAL A 9 -41.85 12.39 13.22
CA VAL A 9 -41.36 11.39 12.25
C VAL A 9 -39.97 11.75 11.73
N SER A 10 -39.69 13.03 11.48
CA SER A 10 -38.38 13.49 10.98
C SER A 10 -37.26 13.32 12.02
N GLY A 11 -37.54 13.56 13.31
CA GLY A 11 -36.55 13.36 14.37
C GLY A 11 -36.15 11.89 14.54
N ALA A 12 -37.11 10.97 14.46
CA ALA A 12 -36.84 9.53 14.57
C ALA A 12 -36.06 8.96 13.38
N SER A 13 -36.32 9.48 12.18
CA SER A 13 -35.62 9.04 10.96
C SER A 13 -34.17 9.56 10.88
N LEU A 14 -33.91 10.78 11.35
CA LEU A 14 -32.55 11.33 11.41
C LEU A 14 -31.65 10.59 12.41
N PHE A 15 -32.23 10.14 13.54
CA PHE A 15 -31.51 9.38 14.56
C PHE A 15 -30.95 8.05 14.01
N LEU A 16 -31.74 7.34 13.19
CA LEU A 16 -31.32 6.08 12.59
C LEU A 16 -30.29 6.26 11.46
N ALA A 17 -30.33 7.39 10.75
CA ALA A 17 -29.36 7.73 9.71
C ALA A 17 -27.97 8.13 10.26
N GLY A 18 -27.93 8.61 11.50
CA GLY A 18 -26.69 9.01 12.18
C GLY A 18 -26.00 7.89 12.98
N LEU A 19 -26.66 6.73 13.14
CA LEU A 19 -26.04 5.58 13.80
C LEU A 19 -25.09 4.90 12.82
N PRO A 20 -23.77 4.90 13.08
CA PRO A 20 -22.87 4.06 12.31
C PRO A 20 -23.29 2.63 12.61
N LEU A 21 -23.89 1.96 11.62
CA LEU A 21 -24.06 0.52 11.65
C LEU A 21 -22.73 -0.07 11.17
N PRO A 22 -21.84 -0.52 12.07
CA PRO A 22 -20.68 -1.29 11.63
C PRO A 22 -21.22 -2.54 10.94
N GLY A 23 -21.13 -2.56 9.61
CA GLY A 23 -21.41 -3.76 8.84
C GLY A 23 -20.36 -4.79 9.19
N PHE A 24 -20.69 -5.73 10.07
CA PHE A 24 -19.85 -6.90 10.28
C PHE A 24 -19.93 -7.76 9.02
N THR A 25 -18.81 -7.89 8.32
CA THR A 25 -18.68 -8.83 7.22
C THR A 25 -18.88 -10.25 7.73
N LYS A 26 -19.57 -11.07 6.94
CA LYS A 26 -19.76 -12.52 7.11
C LYS A 26 -18.45 -13.22 7.50
N ASP A 27 -18.34 -13.59 8.77
CA ASP A 27 -17.22 -14.31 9.39
C ASP A 27 -15.81 -13.72 9.14
N LYS A 28 -14.84 -14.05 10.00
CA LYS A 28 -13.44 -13.72 9.66
C LYS A 28 -13.07 -14.57 8.43
N PRO A 29 -12.54 -13.97 7.35
CA PRO A 29 -12.05 -14.77 6.23
C PRO A 29 -10.99 -15.76 6.75
N PRO A 30 -11.04 -17.03 6.34
CA PRO A 30 -10.10 -18.04 6.81
C PRO A 30 -8.69 -17.66 6.36
N GLY A 31 -7.74 -17.63 7.30
CA GLY A 31 -6.35 -17.31 7.01
C GLY A 31 -5.61 -16.69 8.20
N THR A 32 -4.28 -16.79 8.19
CA THR A 32 -3.41 -16.10 9.14
C THR A 32 -2.49 -15.18 8.34
N ILE A 33 -2.39 -13.91 8.75
CA ILE A 33 -1.47 -12.94 8.17
C ILE A 33 -0.30 -12.79 9.14
N SER A 34 0.92 -13.02 8.65
CA SER A 34 2.14 -12.71 9.39
C SER A 34 2.71 -11.40 8.86
N VAL A 35 2.87 -10.41 9.75
CA VAL A 35 3.44 -9.10 9.42
C VAL A 35 4.80 -9.00 10.07
N ILE A 36 5.84 -8.80 9.26
CA ILE A 36 7.21 -8.61 9.72
C ILE A 36 7.59 -7.16 9.46
N MET A 37 7.83 -6.41 10.53
CA MET A 37 8.36 -5.04 10.47
C MET A 37 9.86 -5.09 10.71
N LEU A 38 10.63 -4.61 9.74
CA LEU A 38 12.08 -4.58 9.80
C LEU A 38 12.55 -3.17 10.14
N GLU A 39 13.27 -3.04 11.26
CA GLU A 39 14.02 -1.84 11.60
C GLU A 39 15.40 -1.93 10.95
N GLY A 40 15.91 -0.83 10.38
CA GLY A 40 17.23 -0.84 9.74
C GLY A 40 17.48 0.15 8.62
N GLY A 41 16.51 1.02 8.31
CA GLY A 41 16.74 2.13 7.37
C GLY A 41 17.18 1.70 5.97
N MET A 42 16.70 0.54 5.49
CA MET A 42 17.00 0.06 4.14
C MET A 42 16.57 1.11 3.11
N ASP A 43 17.49 1.54 2.23
CA ASP A 43 17.20 2.51 1.18
C ASP A 43 16.36 1.87 0.07
N GLY A 44 15.04 2.05 0.16
CA GLY A 44 14.07 1.53 -0.81
C GLY A 44 14.33 2.00 -2.25
N LEU A 45 14.93 3.18 -2.44
CA LEU A 45 15.27 3.70 -3.78
C LEU A 45 16.44 2.94 -4.42
N THR A 46 17.28 2.29 -3.63
CA THR A 46 18.37 1.43 -4.14
C THR A 46 17.99 -0.04 -4.18
N ALA A 47 17.10 -0.47 -3.29
CA ALA A 47 16.57 -1.83 -3.26
C ALA A 47 15.71 -2.12 -4.49
N VAL A 48 14.77 -1.21 -4.80
CA VAL A 48 13.88 -1.30 -5.96
C VAL A 48 13.91 0.02 -6.75
N PRO A 49 14.99 0.29 -7.50
CA PRO A 49 15.19 1.57 -8.17
C PRO A 49 14.25 1.77 -9.36
N PRO A 50 13.62 2.96 -9.49
CA PRO A 50 12.95 3.39 -10.72
C PRO A 50 14.01 3.86 -11.74
N PHE A 51 14.66 2.92 -12.44
CA PHE A 51 15.66 3.25 -13.46
C PHE A 51 15.06 4.05 -14.64
N GLY A 52 13.74 4.01 -14.82
CA GLY A 52 13.03 4.81 -15.81
C GLY A 52 13.01 6.31 -15.51
N ASP A 53 13.34 6.73 -14.29
CA ASP A 53 13.51 8.15 -13.94
C ASP A 53 14.98 8.60 -14.08
N PRO A 54 15.29 9.41 -15.11
CA PRO A 54 16.64 9.91 -15.32
C PRO A 54 17.09 10.89 -14.22
N ASN A 55 16.18 11.53 -13.50
CA ASN A 55 16.53 12.47 -12.45
C ASN A 55 17.10 11.74 -11.23
N LEU A 56 16.50 10.61 -10.84
CA LEU A 56 17.01 9.79 -9.75
C LEU A 56 18.45 9.32 -10.02
N LEU A 57 18.71 8.83 -11.24
CA LEU A 57 20.04 8.39 -11.66
C LEU A 57 21.06 9.52 -11.66
N LYS A 58 20.67 10.74 -12.05
CA LYS A 58 21.53 11.93 -11.97
C LYS A 58 21.85 12.31 -10.51
N MET A 59 20.84 12.28 -9.64
CA MET A 59 20.97 12.72 -8.24
C MET A 59 21.73 11.71 -7.37
N ARG A 60 21.60 10.41 -7.64
CA ARG A 60 22.18 9.32 -6.82
C ARG A 60 23.24 8.50 -7.57
N LYS A 61 23.90 9.08 -8.57
CA LYS A 61 24.84 8.39 -9.48
C LYS A 61 25.88 7.49 -8.78
N ASN A 62 26.37 7.88 -7.61
CA ASN A 62 27.39 7.13 -6.87
C ASN A 62 26.83 5.93 -6.08
N LEU A 63 25.53 5.91 -5.81
CA LEU A 63 24.85 4.88 -5.02
C LEU A 63 24.08 3.90 -5.89
N THR A 64 23.63 4.34 -7.07
CA THR A 64 22.83 3.51 -7.96
C THR A 64 23.73 2.59 -8.79
N SER A 65 23.58 1.27 -8.62
CA SER A 65 24.26 0.27 -9.47
C SER A 65 23.82 0.41 -10.93
N ASN A 66 24.68 0.07 -11.90
CA ASN A 66 24.29 0.03 -13.32
C ASN A 66 23.68 -1.32 -13.74
N ASN A 67 23.79 -2.33 -12.88
CA ASN A 67 23.26 -3.66 -13.14
C ASN A 67 22.01 -3.87 -12.27
N PHE A 68 20.83 -3.90 -12.89
CA PHE A 68 19.56 -4.15 -12.22
C PHE A 68 18.90 -5.39 -12.78
N LEU A 69 18.25 -6.15 -11.90
CA LEU A 69 17.31 -7.18 -12.31
C LEU A 69 16.02 -6.47 -12.74
N LYS A 70 15.79 -6.36 -14.04
CA LYS A 70 14.62 -5.64 -14.58
C LYS A 70 13.33 -6.37 -14.20
N LEU A 71 12.41 -5.66 -13.56
CA LEU A 71 11.08 -6.17 -13.24
C LEU A 71 10.07 -5.79 -14.31
N ASN A 72 10.10 -4.52 -14.72
CA ASN A 72 9.25 -3.96 -15.75
C ASN A 72 10.00 -2.85 -16.49
N SER A 73 9.29 -2.08 -17.31
CA SER A 73 9.86 -1.00 -18.12
C SER A 73 10.42 0.18 -17.32
N PHE A 74 10.08 0.28 -16.02
CA PHE A 74 10.38 1.44 -15.19
C PHE A 74 11.17 1.11 -13.90
N PHE A 75 10.92 -0.05 -13.29
CA PHE A 75 11.51 -0.51 -12.03
C PHE A 75 12.41 -1.73 -12.21
N GLY A 76 13.51 -1.74 -11.46
CA GLY A 76 14.40 -2.88 -11.31
C GLY A 76 14.58 -3.25 -9.84
N LEU A 77 15.28 -4.37 -9.59
CA LEU A 77 15.76 -4.78 -8.27
C LEU A 77 17.27 -4.69 -8.21
N HIS A 78 17.78 -4.46 -7.00
CA HIS A 78 19.19 -4.61 -6.68
C HIS A 78 19.68 -6.05 -6.98
N PRO A 79 20.90 -6.24 -7.53
CA PRO A 79 21.45 -7.56 -7.86
C PRO A 79 21.45 -8.58 -6.73
N SER A 80 21.53 -8.13 -5.48
CA SER A 80 21.50 -8.99 -4.29
C SER A 80 20.14 -9.68 -4.08
N PHE A 81 19.07 -9.18 -4.71
CA PHE A 81 17.71 -9.70 -4.56
C PHE A 81 17.34 -10.75 -5.64
N GLN A 82 18.27 -11.61 -6.03
CA GLN A 82 18.05 -12.65 -7.05
C GLN A 82 16.90 -13.58 -6.67
N TYR A 83 16.86 -14.01 -5.41
CA TYR A 83 15.80 -14.89 -4.91
C TYR A 83 14.42 -14.21 -4.95
N PHE A 84 14.36 -12.96 -4.51
CA PHE A 84 13.13 -12.17 -4.54
C PHE A 84 12.63 -11.91 -5.97
N ALA A 85 13.55 -11.68 -6.92
CA ALA A 85 13.21 -11.58 -8.34
C ALA A 85 12.56 -12.88 -8.86
N GLY A 86 13.06 -14.05 -8.44
CA GLY A 86 12.45 -15.34 -8.75
C GLY A 86 11.04 -15.51 -8.19
N LEU A 87 10.79 -15.06 -6.96
CA LEU A 87 9.45 -15.06 -6.36
C LEU A 87 8.48 -14.12 -7.09
N MET A 88 8.96 -12.93 -7.48
CA MET A 88 8.17 -11.97 -8.25
C MET A 88 7.79 -12.53 -9.62
N ALA A 89 8.71 -13.22 -10.31
CA ALA A 89 8.44 -13.87 -11.58
C ALA A 89 7.39 -14.99 -11.48
N GLN A 90 7.25 -15.61 -10.31
CA GLN A 90 6.22 -16.63 -10.02
C GLN A 90 4.90 -16.03 -9.50
N ASN A 91 4.76 -14.70 -9.44
CA ASN A 91 3.64 -14.01 -8.80
C ASN A 91 3.46 -14.32 -7.30
N ASN A 92 4.52 -14.75 -6.63
CA ASN A 92 4.53 -15.07 -5.19
C ASN A 92 5.05 -13.90 -4.33
N ALA A 93 5.48 -12.79 -4.95
CA ALA A 93 5.94 -11.59 -4.27
C ALA A 93 5.57 -10.34 -5.07
N SER A 94 5.41 -9.22 -4.36
CA SER A 94 5.11 -7.91 -4.93
C SER A 94 5.78 -6.82 -4.12
N VAL A 95 6.04 -5.67 -4.76
CA VAL A 95 6.59 -4.48 -4.13
C VAL A 95 5.59 -3.34 -4.27
N VAL A 96 5.35 -2.64 -3.18
CA VAL A 96 4.49 -1.45 -3.15
C VAL A 96 5.36 -0.24 -2.83
N HIS A 97 5.34 0.73 -3.73
CA HIS A 97 6.08 1.99 -3.59
C HIS A 97 5.19 3.10 -3.02
N ALA A 98 5.81 4.19 -2.56
CA ALA A 98 5.12 5.36 -2.01
C ALA A 98 4.21 5.05 -0.80
N THR A 99 4.57 4.03 -0.03
CA THR A 99 3.93 3.71 1.24
C THR A 99 4.57 4.56 2.32
N ASN A 100 3.88 5.61 2.74
CA ASN A 100 4.29 6.44 3.87
C ASN A 100 3.26 6.32 5.00
N PHE A 101 3.73 6.40 6.24
CA PHE A 101 2.83 6.68 7.35
C PHE A 101 2.39 8.14 7.26
N PRO A 102 1.07 8.45 7.35
CA PRO A 102 0.64 9.84 7.35
C PRO A 102 1.28 10.57 8.53
N TYR A 103 2.19 11.50 8.23
CA TYR A 103 2.69 12.43 9.22
C TYR A 103 1.57 13.45 9.45
N VAL A 104 0.94 13.38 10.61
CA VAL A 104 -0.03 14.35 11.11
C VAL A 104 0.70 15.49 11.80
#